data_AF-A0A953TJ05-F1
#
_entry.id   AF-A0A953TJ05-F1
#
_cell.length_a   1.000
_cell.length_b   1.000
_cell.length_c   1.000
_cell.angle_alpha   90.00
_cell.angle_beta   90.00
_cell.angle_gamma   90.00
#
_symmetry.space_group_name_H-M   'P 1'
#
loop_
_entity.id
_entity.type
_entity.pdbx_description
1 polymer ?
#
loop_
_entity_poly.entity_id
_entity_poly.type
_entity_poly.pdbx_seq_one_letter_code
_entity_poly.pdbx_strand_id
1 'polypeptide(L)'
;MDDNNRRLMWHGMFLFLLGLLTGFMEQKFVNPRMGLAAHLEGVINGIFLVALGAVWTMVRLSPRLKVVAYWSTLYGAYVNWAVVTLAAIWGAASLSPITGVGHSAQPWQESIVTIGFMTIGLTTVGSTVLVLWGLRRSAAL
;
A
#
# COMPACT_ATOMS: atom_id res chain seq x y z
N MET A 1 3.61 -24.01 -8.13
CA MET A 1 3.61 -22.58 -7.75
C MET A 1 2.15 -22.24 -7.45
N ASP A 2 1.79 -22.00 -6.19
CA ASP A 2 0.41 -21.70 -5.79
C ASP A 2 -0.12 -20.50 -6.61
N ASP A 3 -1.38 -20.55 -7.05
CA ASP A 3 -1.97 -19.50 -7.90
C ASP A 3 -1.92 -18.11 -7.22
N ASN A 4 -2.00 -18.09 -5.89
CA ASN A 4 -1.88 -16.89 -5.06
C ASN A 4 -0.50 -16.20 -5.15
N ASN A 5 0.60 -16.94 -5.31
CA ASN A 5 1.94 -16.34 -5.46
C ASN A 5 2.02 -15.52 -6.73
N ARG A 6 1.60 -16.14 -7.84
CA ARG A 6 1.64 -15.50 -9.17
C ARG A 6 0.71 -14.30 -9.22
N ARG A 7 -0.46 -14.39 -8.59
CA ARG A 7 -1.38 -13.26 -8.44
C ARG A 7 -0.77 -12.12 -7.63
N LEU A 8 -0.12 -12.39 -6.49
CA LEU A 8 0.58 -11.36 -5.71
C LEU A 8 1.67 -10.67 -6.54
N MET A 9 2.48 -11.43 -7.26
CA MET A 9 3.52 -10.87 -8.13
C MET A 9 2.92 -10.03 -9.26
N TRP A 10 1.82 -10.48 -9.87
CA TRP A 10 1.13 -9.72 -10.90
C TRP A 10 0.56 -8.40 -10.35
N HIS A 11 -0.12 -8.45 -9.21
CA HIS A 11 -0.64 -7.24 -8.54
C HIS A 11 0.48 -6.30 -8.13
N GLY A 12 1.60 -6.84 -7.63
CA GLY A 12 2.77 -6.05 -7.31
C GLY A 12 3.35 -5.36 -8.53
N MET A 13 3.42 -6.04 -9.67
CA MET A 13 3.92 -5.43 -10.91
C MET A 13 2.96 -4.43 -11.54
N PHE A 14 1.66 -4.68 -11.42
CA PHE A 14 0.65 -3.72 -11.80
C PHE A 14 0.71 -2.45 -10.94
N LEU A 15 0.85 -2.60 -9.62
CA LEU A 15 0.96 -1.46 -8.71
C LEU A 15 2.28 -0.69 -8.91
N PHE A 16 3.37 -1.40 -9.17
CA PHE A 16 4.65 -0.80 -9.56
C PHE A 16 4.49 0.07 -10.82
N LEU A 17 3.81 -0.44 -11.85
CA LEU A 17 3.49 0.32 -13.06
C LEU A 17 2.64 1.56 -12.74
N LEU A 18 1.63 1.45 -11.89
CA LEU A 18 0.84 2.60 -11.44
C LEU A 18 1.71 3.65 -10.73
N GLY A 19 2.66 3.21 -9.90
CA GLY A 19 3.66 4.08 -9.27
C GLY A 19 4.51 4.83 -10.31
N LEU A 20 4.99 4.14 -11.35
CA LEU A 20 5.73 4.80 -12.43
C LEU A 20 4.87 5.84 -13.17
N LEU A 21 3.61 5.50 -13.45
CA LEU A 21 2.68 6.41 -14.12
C LEU A 21 2.36 7.64 -13.27
N THR A 22 2.20 7.48 -11.95
CA THR A 22 2.03 8.64 -11.05
C THR A 22 3.29 9.50 -10.97
N GLY A 23 4.49 8.90 -11.10
CA GLY A 23 5.76 9.64 -11.17
C GLY A 23 5.83 10.64 -12.34
N PHE A 24 5.31 10.28 -13.52
CA PHE A 24 5.22 11.24 -14.65
C PHE A 24 4.29 12.42 -14.39
N MET A 25 3.35 12.27 -13.45
CA MET A 25 2.35 13.26 -13.10
C MET A 25 2.67 14.01 -11.79
N GLU A 26 3.78 13.68 -11.11
CA GLU A 26 4.04 14.10 -9.72
C GLU A 26 3.96 15.63 -9.53
N GLN A 27 4.51 16.40 -10.47
CA GLN A 27 4.59 17.87 -10.42
C GLN A 27 3.27 18.55 -10.83
N LYS A 28 2.32 17.79 -11.38
CA LYS A 28 1.03 18.30 -11.87
C LYS A 28 -0.07 18.21 -10.82
N PHE A 29 0.18 17.53 -9.70
CA PHE A 29 -0.77 17.45 -8.61
C PHE A 29 -0.88 18.78 -7.85
N VAL A 30 -2.04 19.01 -7.23
CA VAL A 30 -2.27 20.19 -6.40
C VAL A 30 -1.26 20.24 -5.26
N ASN A 31 -0.94 19.09 -4.66
CA ASN A 31 0.15 18.94 -3.70
C ASN A 31 1.27 18.04 -4.28
N PRO A 32 2.34 18.61 -4.86
CA PRO A 32 3.42 17.85 -5.47
C PRO A 32 4.17 16.93 -4.49
N ARG A 33 4.22 17.27 -3.18
CA ARG A 33 4.85 16.40 -2.17
C ARG A 33 4.06 15.11 -1.98
N MET A 34 2.74 15.22 -1.95
CA MET A 34 1.86 14.04 -1.93
C MET A 34 1.87 13.30 -3.27
N GLY A 35 2.10 13.99 -4.39
CA GLY A 35 2.33 13.38 -5.70
C GLY A 35 3.56 12.47 -5.71
N LEU A 36 4.70 12.98 -5.19
CA LEU A 36 5.92 12.19 -5.01
C LEU A 36 5.69 11.02 -4.04
N ALA A 37 4.95 11.24 -2.94
CA ALA A 37 4.57 10.17 -2.03
C ALA A 37 3.74 9.08 -2.75
N ALA A 38 2.78 9.46 -3.59
CA ALA A 38 1.97 8.51 -4.35
C ALA A 38 2.81 7.67 -5.34
N HIS A 39 3.81 8.29 -5.99
CA HIS A 39 4.79 7.59 -6.81
C HIS A 39 5.56 6.54 -5.99
N LEU A 40 6.16 6.97 -4.88
CA LEU A 40 6.96 6.09 -4.02
C LEU A 40 6.11 4.96 -3.42
N GLU A 41 4.91 5.26 -2.95
CA GLU A 41 4.00 4.26 -2.39
C GLU A 41 3.57 3.23 -3.44
N GLY A 42 3.30 3.63 -4.68
CA GLY A 42 3.02 2.68 -5.76
C GLY A 42 4.20 1.75 -6.04
N VAL A 43 5.41 2.31 -6.13
CA VAL A 43 6.64 1.55 -6.38
C VAL A 43 6.99 0.63 -5.22
N ILE A 44 7.02 1.13 -3.99
CA ILE A 44 7.41 0.38 -2.78
C ILE A 44 6.40 -0.72 -2.48
N ASN A 45 5.09 -0.42 -2.51
CA ASN A 45 4.07 -1.44 -2.30
C ASN A 45 4.07 -2.47 -3.43
N GLY A 46 4.35 -2.06 -4.67
CA GLY A 46 4.54 -2.97 -5.78
C GLY A 46 5.70 -3.95 -5.56
N ILE A 47 6.87 -3.45 -5.17
CA ILE A 47 8.04 -4.27 -4.81
C ILE A 47 7.71 -5.20 -3.64
N PHE A 48 7.05 -4.69 -2.60
CA PHE A 48 6.64 -5.48 -1.45
C PHE A 48 5.75 -6.66 -1.84
N LEU A 49 4.74 -6.44 -2.70
CA LEU A 49 3.86 -7.50 -3.18
C LEU A 49 4.59 -8.54 -4.04
N VAL A 50 5.55 -8.12 -4.87
CA VAL A 50 6.40 -9.05 -5.65
C VAL A 50 7.25 -9.90 -4.72
N ALA A 51 7.93 -9.27 -3.77
CA ALA A 51 8.76 -9.97 -2.78
C ALA A 51 7.91 -10.94 -1.94
N LEU A 52 6.74 -10.49 -1.48
CA LEU A 52 5.81 -11.32 -0.73
C LEU A 52 5.32 -12.50 -1.57
N GLY A 53 4.96 -12.28 -2.84
CA GLY A 53 4.57 -13.34 -3.77
C GLY A 53 5.68 -14.39 -3.98
N ALA A 54 6.95 -13.95 -4.02
CA ALA A 54 8.10 -14.84 -4.12
C ALA A 54 8.26 -15.74 -2.88
N VAL A 55 8.05 -15.19 -1.68
CA VAL A 55 8.17 -15.96 -0.41
C VAL A 55 6.85 -16.58 0.05
N TRP A 56 5.73 -16.40 -0.67
CA TRP A 56 4.40 -16.80 -0.20
C TRP A 56 4.25 -18.30 0.05
N THR A 57 5.00 -19.14 -0.66
CA THR A 57 5.04 -20.60 -0.41
C THR A 57 5.65 -20.93 0.95
N MET A 58 6.47 -20.04 1.51
CA MET A 58 7.09 -20.19 2.84
C MET A 58 6.19 -19.69 3.97
N VAL A 59 5.11 -18.96 3.65
CA VAL A 59 4.16 -18.43 4.64
C VAL A 59 3.17 -19.53 5.05
N ARG A 60 3.41 -20.12 6.22
CA ARG A 60 2.62 -21.21 6.79
C ARG A 60 1.58 -20.69 7.78
N LEU A 61 0.36 -20.49 7.30
CA LEU A 61 -0.80 -20.04 8.09
C LEU A 61 -1.96 -21.04 7.97
N SER A 62 -2.89 -21.01 8.90
CA SER A 62 -4.17 -21.69 8.71
C SER A 62 -4.91 -21.11 7.48
N PRO A 63 -5.75 -21.87 6.78
CA PRO A 63 -6.39 -21.42 5.54
C PRO A 63 -7.11 -20.06 5.69
N ARG A 64 -7.83 -19.87 6.81
CA ARG A 64 -8.52 -18.60 7.12
C ARG A 64 -7.54 -17.43 7.26
N LEU A 65 -6.46 -17.61 8.01
CA LEU A 65 -5.46 -16.55 8.22
C LEU A 65 -4.65 -16.26 6.96
N LYS A 66 -4.42 -17.25 6.10
CA LYS A 66 -3.76 -17.06 4.79
C LYS A 66 -4.62 -16.19 3.86
N VAL A 67 -5.93 -16.40 3.84
CA VAL A 67 -6.89 -15.56 3.10
C VAL A 67 -6.91 -14.13 3.66
N VAL A 68 -7.01 -13.97 4.99
CA VAL A 68 -6.98 -12.65 5.64
C VAL A 68 -5.68 -11.92 5.31
N ALA A 69 -4.51 -12.57 5.45
CA ALA A 69 -3.22 -11.99 5.12
C ALA A 69 -3.13 -11.55 3.64
N TYR A 70 -3.60 -12.40 2.72
CA TYR A 70 -3.61 -12.10 1.28
C TYR A 70 -4.44 -10.83 0.97
N TRP A 71 -5.68 -10.80 1.43
CA TRP A 71 -6.59 -9.68 1.12
C TRP A 71 -6.23 -8.41 1.86
N SER A 72 -5.79 -8.50 3.12
CA SER A 72 -5.33 -7.32 3.88
C SER A 72 -4.07 -6.71 3.27
N THR A 73 -3.15 -7.52 2.74
CA THR A 73 -1.96 -7.02 2.04
C THR A 73 -2.34 -6.30 0.74
N LEU A 74 -3.22 -6.90 -0.08
CA LEU A 74 -3.68 -6.25 -1.31
C LEU A 74 -4.47 -4.98 -1.03
N TYR A 75 -5.37 -5.02 -0.04
CA TYR A 75 -6.11 -3.83 0.41
C TYR A 75 -5.14 -2.73 0.83
N GLY A 76 -4.19 -3.04 1.73
CA GLY A 76 -3.20 -2.08 2.20
C GLY A 76 -2.43 -1.46 1.04
N ALA A 77 -1.89 -2.28 0.14
CA ALA A 77 -1.10 -1.80 -1.00
C ALA A 77 -1.90 -0.89 -1.97
N TYR A 78 -3.07 -1.34 -2.43
CA TYR A 78 -3.85 -0.59 -3.41
C TYR A 78 -4.53 0.65 -2.81
N VAL A 79 -5.11 0.50 -1.61
CA VAL A 79 -5.80 1.62 -0.95
C VAL A 79 -4.79 2.67 -0.52
N ASN A 80 -3.59 2.28 -0.10
CA ASN A 80 -2.51 3.23 0.19
C ASN A 80 -2.18 4.10 -1.02
N TRP A 81 -1.83 3.48 -2.16
CA TRP A 81 -1.57 4.22 -3.38
C TRP A 81 -2.76 5.13 -3.78
N ALA A 82 -4.00 4.62 -3.70
CA ALA A 82 -5.18 5.39 -4.08
C ALA A 82 -5.43 6.59 -3.15
N VAL A 83 -5.34 6.41 -1.83
CA VAL A 83 -5.57 7.48 -0.84
C VAL A 83 -4.50 8.55 -0.94
N VAL A 84 -3.23 8.17 -1.10
CA VAL A 84 -2.13 9.14 -1.28
C VAL A 84 -2.29 9.90 -2.59
N THR A 85 -2.72 9.23 -3.66
CA THR A 85 -3.03 9.88 -4.94
C THR A 85 -4.19 10.85 -4.82
N LEU A 86 -5.28 10.48 -4.13
CA LEU A 86 -6.41 11.38 -3.87
C LEU A 86 -5.98 12.60 -3.03
N ALA A 87 -5.14 12.39 -2.03
CA ALA A 87 -4.57 13.46 -1.23
C ALA A 87 -3.72 14.42 -2.09
N ALA A 88 -2.95 13.90 -3.05
CA ALA A 88 -2.20 14.71 -4.00
C ALA A 88 -3.11 15.54 -4.93
N ILE A 89 -4.18 14.92 -5.42
CA ILE A 89 -5.17 15.57 -6.31
C ILE A 89 -5.94 16.67 -5.57
N TRP A 90 -6.39 16.41 -4.34
CA TRP A 90 -7.19 17.37 -3.57
C TRP A 90 -6.35 18.42 -2.84
N GLY A 91 -5.04 18.23 -2.74
CA GLY A 91 -4.20 19.07 -1.91
C GLY A 91 -4.47 18.86 -0.41
N ALA A 92 -4.79 17.62 -0.02
CA ALA A 92 -5.04 17.32 1.38
C ALA A 92 -3.75 17.50 2.20
N ALA A 93 -3.89 18.12 3.36
CA ALA A 93 -2.80 18.37 4.31
C ALA A 93 -2.77 17.38 5.48
N SER A 94 -3.64 16.37 5.42
CA SER A 94 -3.90 15.45 6.53
C SER A 94 -2.66 14.66 6.95
N LEU A 95 -2.51 14.54 8.28
CA LEU A 95 -1.60 13.65 9.01
C LEU A 95 -0.09 13.97 9.00
N SER A 96 0.41 14.90 8.19
CA SER A 96 1.81 15.35 8.31
C SER A 96 1.96 16.85 8.02
N PRO A 97 2.51 17.63 8.98
CA PRO A 97 2.85 19.02 8.75
C PRO A 97 3.78 19.22 7.56
N ILE A 98 4.63 18.23 7.23
CA ILE A 98 5.61 18.31 6.14
C ILE A 98 4.93 18.21 4.77
N THR A 99 3.95 17.33 4.62
CA THR A 99 3.23 17.17 3.35
C THR A 99 2.11 18.19 3.20
N GLY A 100 1.57 18.74 4.28
CA GLY A 100 0.45 19.67 4.27
C GLY A 100 0.78 21.17 4.18
N VAL A 101 2.05 21.57 4.26
CA VAL A 101 2.40 23.02 4.23
C VAL A 101 1.83 23.70 3.00
N GLY A 102 1.04 24.76 3.22
CA GLY A 102 0.48 25.61 2.16
C GLY A 102 -0.66 24.98 1.37
N HIS A 103 -1.18 23.83 1.80
CA HIS A 103 -2.29 23.13 1.14
C HIS A 103 -3.43 22.90 2.12
N SER A 104 -4.65 22.82 1.60
CA SER A 104 -5.84 22.48 2.36
C SER A 104 -6.90 21.94 1.40
N ALA A 105 -7.48 20.80 1.72
CA ALA A 105 -8.62 20.27 0.99
C ALA A 105 -9.94 20.63 1.68
N GLN A 106 -11.07 20.34 1.03
CA GLN A 106 -12.39 20.47 1.66
C GLN A 106 -12.48 19.57 2.90
N PRO A 107 -13.24 19.94 3.95
CA PRO A 107 -13.29 19.16 5.20
C PRO A 107 -13.66 17.68 4.99
N TRP A 108 -14.55 17.39 4.03
CA TRP A 108 -14.93 16.02 3.71
C TRP A 108 -13.82 15.26 2.96
N GLN A 109 -13.00 15.93 2.14
CA GLN A 109 -11.85 15.35 1.45
C GLN A 109 -10.75 14.98 2.45
N GLU A 110 -10.43 15.89 3.37
CA GLU A 110 -9.51 15.64 4.48
C GLU A 110 -9.97 14.46 5.33
N SER A 111 -11.28 14.38 5.61
CA SER A 111 -11.86 13.27 6.39
C SER A 111 -11.71 11.93 5.68
N ILE A 112 -12.00 11.86 4.37
CA ILE A 112 -11.82 10.64 3.57
C ILE A 112 -10.36 10.20 3.57
N VAL A 113 -9.44 11.13 3.31
CA VAL A 113 -7.99 10.84 3.28
C VAL A 113 -7.51 10.35 4.65
N THR A 114 -7.91 11.02 5.72
CA THR A 114 -7.53 10.68 7.09
C THR A 114 -8.05 9.30 7.50
N ILE A 115 -9.33 9.01 7.24
CA ILE A 115 -9.92 7.69 7.53
C ILE A 115 -9.22 6.62 6.69
N GLY A 116 -8.98 6.89 5.41
CA GLY A 116 -8.23 6.00 4.52
C GLY A 116 -6.88 5.63 5.11
N PHE A 117 -6.09 6.62 5.52
CA PHE A 117 -4.78 6.37 6.15
C PHE A 117 -4.86 5.55 7.44
N MET A 118 -5.90 5.75 8.27
CA MET A 118 -6.08 4.93 9.47
C MET A 118 -6.36 3.45 9.12
N THR A 119 -7.23 3.18 8.13
CA THR A 119 -7.53 1.80 7.74
C THR A 119 -6.34 1.13 7.06
N ILE A 120 -5.59 1.87 6.23
CA ILE A 120 -4.33 1.42 5.63
C ILE A 120 -3.33 1.03 6.72
N GLY A 121 -3.11 1.89 7.71
CA GLY A 121 -2.18 1.62 8.81
C GLY A 121 -2.54 0.34 9.57
N LEU A 122 -3.81 0.21 9.97
CA LEU A 122 -4.28 -0.95 10.72
C LEU A 122 -4.16 -2.26 9.91
N THR A 123 -4.55 -2.24 8.64
CA THR A 123 -4.49 -3.42 7.76
C THR A 123 -3.06 -3.80 7.38
N THR A 124 -2.18 -2.84 7.16
CA THR A 124 -0.76 -3.06 6.84
C THR A 124 -0.01 -3.65 8.03
N VAL A 125 -0.22 -3.12 9.24
CA VAL A 125 0.37 -3.69 10.45
C VAL A 125 -0.16 -5.11 10.69
N GLY A 126 -1.48 -5.31 10.61
CA GLY A 126 -2.10 -6.62 10.82
C GLY A 126 -1.61 -7.68 9.81
N SER A 127 -1.56 -7.33 8.53
CA SER A 127 -1.06 -8.22 7.47
C SER A 127 0.41 -8.58 7.67
N THR A 128 1.25 -7.60 8.01
CA THR A 128 2.68 -7.82 8.29
C THR A 128 2.89 -8.75 9.47
N VAL A 129 2.12 -8.58 10.56
CA VAL A 129 2.17 -9.48 11.73
C VAL A 129 1.77 -10.91 11.33
N LEU A 130 0.73 -11.09 10.52
CA LEU A 130 0.32 -12.41 10.04
C LEU A 130 1.39 -13.05 9.15
N VAL A 131 1.98 -12.29 8.22
CA VAL A 131 3.05 -12.79 7.35
C VAL A 131 4.28 -13.18 8.18
N LEU A 132 4.71 -12.33 9.12
CA LEU A 132 5.82 -12.64 10.04
C LEU A 132 5.54 -13.90 10.84
N TRP A 133 4.34 -14.04 11.40
CA TRP A 133 3.96 -15.23 12.14
C TRP A 133 3.96 -16.49 11.26
N GLY A 134 3.49 -16.38 10.02
CA GLY A 134 3.51 -17.47 9.04
C GLY A 134 4.92 -17.89 8.60
N LEU A 135 5.89 -16.97 8.64
CA LEU A 135 7.29 -17.25 8.31
C LEU A 135 8.08 -17.89 9.47
N ARG A 136 7.67 -17.69 10.73
CA ARG A 136 8.40 -18.20 11.92
C ARG A 136 8.66 -19.72 11.91
N ARG A 137 7.77 -20.53 11.32
CA ARG A 137 7.93 -22.00 11.28
C ARG A 137 8.79 -22.52 10.14
N SER A 138 9.19 -21.65 9.21
CA SER A 138 10.09 -22.03 8.09
C SER A 138 11.56 -21.84 8.44
N ALA A 139 11.88 -21.18 9.57
CA ALA A 139 13.25 -20.92 10.03
C ALA A 139 13.86 -22.03 10.92
N ALA A 140 13.12 -23.13 11.16
CA ALA A 140 13.71 -24.35 11.72
C ALA A 140 14.28 -25.18 10.56
N LEU A 141 15.46 -24.77 10.08
CA LEU A 141 16.36 -25.58 9.27
C LEU A 141 17.38 -26.24 10.20
#